data_AF-A0A970WZ09-F1
#
_entry.id   AF-A0A970WZ09-F1
#
_cell.length_a   1.000
_cell.length_b   1.000
_cell.length_c   1.000
_cell.angle_alpha   90.00
_cell.angle_beta   90.00
_cell.angle_gamma   90.00
#
_symmetry.space_group_name_H-M   'P 1'
#
loop_
_entity.id
_entity.type
_entity.pdbx_description
1 polymer ?
#
loop_
_entity_poly.entity_id
_entity_poly.type
_entity_poly.pdbx_seq_one_letter_code
_entity_poly.pdbx_strand_id
1 'polypeptide(L)'
;MTDQLAWYRRKFWHPSSEKFIPQDPNQRRIDFDGLAMLPEEEAMAKEAEKEVITYERVKPTKEKKQPVRLPLPDDLRREIEIIEPEGIDENWLRIGEEITELLEHKPGELYVRRIIRPKYALKRTLQQDRRMNRKTSRISGLRHYFNLKIHRL
;
A
#
# COMPACT_ATOMS: atom_id res chain seq x y z
N MET A 1 -33.19 19.86 -3.70
CA MET A 1 -32.29 19.03 -2.83
C MET A 1 -31.38 18.10 -3.61
N THR A 2 -31.83 17.47 -4.70
CA THR A 2 -30.99 16.62 -5.57
C THR A 2 -29.87 17.39 -6.28
N ASP A 3 -30.12 18.65 -6.68
CA ASP A 3 -29.16 19.46 -7.43
C ASP A 3 -27.93 19.88 -6.61
N GLN A 4 -28.13 20.22 -5.33
CA GLN A 4 -27.03 20.52 -4.41
C GLN A 4 -26.11 19.31 -4.19
N LEU A 5 -26.69 18.11 -4.04
CA LEU A 5 -25.93 16.86 -3.89
C LEU A 5 -25.14 16.52 -5.17
N ALA A 6 -25.72 16.77 -6.34
CA ALA A 6 -25.04 16.56 -7.62
C ALA A 6 -23.84 17.52 -7.78
N TRP A 7 -24.00 18.79 -7.39
CA TRP A 7 -22.92 19.77 -7.39
C TRP A 7 -21.76 19.37 -6.47
N TYR A 8 -22.06 18.96 -5.23
CA TYR A 8 -21.05 18.51 -4.27
C TYR A 8 -20.30 17.26 -4.76
N ARG A 9 -21.03 16.29 -5.33
CA ARG A 9 -20.42 15.07 -5.91
C ARG A 9 -19.47 15.40 -7.05
N ARG A 10 -19.84 16.34 -7.92
CA ARG A 10 -18.97 16.79 -9.01
C ARG A 10 -17.74 17.52 -8.49
N LYS A 11 -17.90 18.40 -7.50
CA LYS A 11 -16.79 19.24 -7.02
C LYS A 11 -15.69 18.46 -6.30
N PHE A 12 -16.06 17.46 -5.50
CA PHE A 12 -15.10 16.75 -4.65
C PHE A 12 -14.60 15.42 -5.22
N TRP A 13 -15.39 14.77 -6.09
CA TRP A 13 -15.08 13.41 -6.55
C TRP A 13 -14.94 13.25 -8.06
N HIS A 14 -15.19 14.28 -8.88
CA HIS A 14 -14.83 14.18 -10.29
C HIS A 14 -13.35 14.54 -10.50
N PRO A 15 -12.71 13.95 -11.53
CA PRO A 15 -11.39 14.39 -11.97
C PRO A 15 -11.42 15.89 -12.28
N SER A 16 -10.59 16.66 -11.58
CA SER A 16 -10.33 18.05 -11.93
C SER A 16 -9.13 18.05 -12.86
N SER A 17 -9.30 18.47 -14.12
CA SER A 17 -8.17 18.88 -14.94
C SER A 17 -7.70 20.25 -14.47
N GLU A 18 -6.40 20.48 -14.45
CA GLU A 18 -5.85 21.82 -14.24
C GLU A 18 -6.44 22.76 -15.28
N LYS A 19 -6.82 23.97 -14.86
CA LYS A 19 -7.26 25.00 -15.79
C LYS A 19 -6.06 25.43 -16.62
N PHE A 20 -6.22 25.50 -17.93
CA PHE A 20 -5.18 25.98 -18.84
C PHE A 20 -4.67 27.35 -18.36
N ILE A 21 -3.39 27.41 -18.01
CA ILE A 21 -2.69 28.65 -17.64
C ILE A 21 -2.06 29.19 -18.93
N PRO A 22 -2.37 30.44 -19.34
CA PRO A 22 -1.68 31.08 -20.45
C PRO A 22 -0.17 31.06 -20.21
N GLN A 23 0.62 30.71 -21.23
CA GLN A 23 2.08 30.61 -21.12
C GLN A 23 2.69 31.96 -20.73
N ASP A 24 3.44 32.01 -19.63
CA ASP A 24 4.10 33.22 -19.17
C ASP A 24 5.25 33.59 -20.13
N PRO A 25 5.35 34.85 -20.59
CA PRO A 25 6.39 35.28 -21.54
C PRO A 25 7.81 35.20 -20.96
N ASN A 26 7.96 35.15 -19.64
CA ASN A 26 9.24 35.01 -18.95
C ASN A 26 9.59 33.54 -18.60
N GLN A 27 8.67 32.60 -18.83
CA GLN A 27 8.89 31.19 -18.58
C GLN A 27 9.70 30.59 -19.74
N ARG A 28 10.91 30.09 -19.47
CA ARG A 28 11.68 29.36 -20.48
C ARG A 28 10.97 28.06 -20.82
N ARG A 29 10.59 27.91 -22.09
CA ARG A 29 10.06 26.66 -22.63
C ARG A 29 11.23 25.73 -22.94
N ILE A 30 11.03 24.43 -22.70
CA ILE A 30 11.93 23.40 -23.23
C ILE A 30 11.52 23.18 -24.68
N ASP A 31 12.40 23.54 -25.61
CA ASP A 31 12.15 23.40 -27.04
C ASP A 31 12.42 21.94 -27.44
N PHE A 32 11.34 21.16 -27.51
CA PHE A 32 11.38 19.81 -28.08
C PHE A 32 11.28 19.81 -29.62
N ASP A 33 11.02 20.97 -30.23
CA ASP A 33 11.06 21.13 -31.68
C ASP A 33 12.51 21.07 -32.14
N GLY A 34 12.87 20.01 -32.86
CA GLY A 34 14.26 19.71 -33.27
C GLY A 34 14.82 18.39 -32.75
N LEU A 35 14.11 17.71 -31.83
CA LEU A 35 14.35 16.31 -31.45
C LEU A 35 13.69 15.32 -32.43
N ALA A 36 13.57 15.70 -33.71
CA ALA A 36 13.24 14.74 -34.73
C ALA A 36 14.38 13.72 -34.80
N MET A 37 14.03 12.43 -34.80
CA MET A 37 14.99 11.35 -34.96
C MET A 37 15.87 11.63 -36.18
N LEU A 38 17.18 11.54 -36.02
CA LEU A 38 18.06 11.72 -37.18
C LEU A 38 17.77 10.60 -38.20
N PRO A 39 17.95 10.84 -39.51
CA PRO A 39 17.73 9.81 -40.52
C PRO A 39 18.50 8.50 -40.26
N GLU A 40 19.65 8.62 -39.60
CA GLU A 40 20.49 7.50 -39.16
C GLU A 40 19.88 6.72 -37.99
N GLU A 41 19.24 7.41 -37.04
CA GLU A 41 18.50 6.80 -35.93
C GLU A 41 17.23 6.10 -36.41
N GLU A 42 16.54 6.68 -37.41
CA GLU A 42 15.39 6.03 -38.05
C GLU A 42 15.78 4.77 -38.83
N ALA A 43 16.93 4.80 -39.51
CA ALA A 43 17.46 3.64 -40.24
C ALA A 43 17.82 2.52 -39.26
N MET A 44 18.52 2.83 -38.17
CA MET A 44 18.82 1.88 -37.09
C MET A 44 17.54 1.33 -36.44
N ALA A 45 16.52 2.16 -36.22
CA ALA A 45 15.23 1.70 -35.68
C ALA A 45 14.51 0.75 -36.64
N LYS A 46 14.49 1.05 -37.95
CA LYS A 46 13.88 0.19 -38.99
C LYS A 46 14.64 -1.13 -39.17
N GLU A 47 15.97 -1.10 -39.10
CA GLU A 47 16.81 -2.30 -39.14
C GLU A 47 16.57 -3.17 -37.90
N ALA A 48 16.56 -2.58 -36.71
CA ALA A 48 16.23 -3.28 -35.47
C ALA A 48 14.79 -3.86 -35.48
N GLU A 49 13.81 -3.13 -36.03
CA GLU A 49 12.44 -3.64 -36.22
C GLU A 49 12.40 -4.82 -37.21
N LYS A 50 13.14 -4.75 -38.32
CA LYS A 50 13.20 -5.82 -39.32
C LYS A 50 13.88 -7.07 -38.78
N GLU A 51 14.97 -6.93 -38.03
CA GLU A 51 15.63 -8.03 -37.32
C GLU A 51 14.71 -8.65 -36.26
N VAL A 52 13.90 -7.83 -35.56
CA VAL A 52 12.88 -8.32 -34.62
C VAL A 52 11.76 -9.11 -35.31
N ILE A 53 11.41 -8.78 -36.55
CA ILE A 53 10.38 -9.49 -37.33
C ILE A 53 10.91 -10.81 -37.91
N THR A 54 12.18 -10.88 -38.33
CA THR A 54 12.75 -12.05 -39.02
C THR A 54 13.25 -13.15 -38.09
N TYR A 55 13.29 -12.94 -36.78
CA TYR A 55 13.67 -13.97 -35.82
C TYR A 55 12.48 -14.43 -34.96
N GLU A 56 12.38 -15.74 -34.71
CA GLU A 56 11.47 -16.28 -33.71
C GLU A 56 11.98 -15.96 -32.31
N ARG A 57 11.38 -14.94 -31.69
CA ARG A 57 11.65 -14.55 -30.31
C ARG A 57 11.04 -15.56 -29.33
N VAL A 58 11.87 -16.47 -28.80
CA VAL A 58 11.60 -17.06 -27.49
C VAL A 58 11.65 -15.90 -26.50
N LYS A 59 10.48 -15.40 -26.07
CA LYS A 59 10.42 -14.40 -25.00
C LYS A 59 10.93 -15.09 -23.74
N PRO A 60 12.13 -14.78 -23.21
CA PRO A 60 12.37 -15.14 -21.83
C PRO A 60 11.29 -14.40 -21.04
N THR A 61 10.41 -15.15 -20.38
CA THR A 61 9.59 -14.61 -19.30
C THR A 61 10.58 -14.12 -18.27
N LYS A 62 11.05 -12.86 -18.43
CA LYS A 62 11.77 -12.16 -17.39
C LYS A 62 10.76 -12.06 -16.27
N GLU A 63 10.84 -12.99 -15.32
CA GLU A 63 10.20 -12.79 -14.02
C GLU A 63 10.61 -11.39 -13.60
N LYS A 64 9.61 -10.55 -13.36
CA LYS A 64 9.83 -9.19 -12.87
C LYS A 64 10.47 -9.36 -11.50
N LYS A 65 11.81 -9.43 -11.45
CA LYS A 65 12.56 -9.42 -10.21
C LYS A 65 12.22 -8.09 -9.57
N GLN A 66 11.29 -8.14 -8.62
CA GLN A 66 10.96 -6.97 -7.82
C GLN A 66 12.28 -6.48 -7.22
N PRO A 67 12.56 -5.18 -7.21
CA PRO A 67 13.72 -4.65 -6.53
C PRO A 67 13.60 -5.03 -5.04
N VAL A 68 14.30 -6.09 -4.65
CA VAL A 68 14.36 -6.54 -3.26
C VAL A 68 15.33 -5.61 -2.57
N ARG A 69 14.85 -4.90 -1.54
CA ARG A 69 15.73 -4.12 -0.66
C ARG A 69 16.67 -5.10 0.02
N LEU A 70 17.97 -4.86 -0.10
CA LEU A 70 18.97 -5.59 0.67
C LEU A 70 18.79 -5.25 2.16
N PRO A 71 18.97 -6.23 3.06
CA PRO A 71 18.99 -5.95 4.50
C PRO A 71 20.15 -5.02 4.85
N LEU A 72 20.03 -4.33 5.98
CA LEU A 72 21.11 -3.49 6.49
C LEU A 72 22.31 -4.37 6.89
N PRO A 73 23.56 -3.90 6.72
CA PRO A 73 24.76 -4.66 7.08
C PRO A 73 24.81 -5.07 8.55
N ASP A 74 25.36 -6.25 8.83
CA ASP A 74 25.47 -6.79 10.19
C ASP A 74 26.54 -6.12 11.04
N ASP A 75 27.54 -5.49 10.41
CA ASP A 75 28.67 -4.83 11.09
C ASP A 75 28.26 -3.53 11.82
N LEU A 76 27.08 -2.99 11.50
CA LEU A 76 26.61 -1.76 12.11
C LEU A 76 26.08 -2.01 13.53
N ARG A 77 26.41 -1.11 14.46
CA ARG A 77 25.94 -1.16 15.85
C ARG A 77 24.41 -1.13 15.89
N ARG A 78 23.79 -2.02 16.68
CA ARG A 78 22.34 -2.12 16.84
C ARG A 78 21.89 -1.66 18.22
N GLU A 79 20.95 -0.71 18.27
CA GLU A 79 20.26 -0.30 19.50
C GLU A 79 18.85 -0.90 19.50
N ILE A 80 18.53 -1.76 20.48
CA ILE A 80 17.24 -2.46 20.57
C ILE A 80 16.28 -1.65 21.45
N GLU A 81 15.10 -1.35 20.91
CA GLU A 81 14.01 -0.69 21.63
C GLU A 81 12.76 -1.56 21.57
N ILE A 82 12.22 -1.93 22.73
CA ILE A 82 11.02 -2.77 22.84
C ILE A 82 9.85 -1.87 23.23
N ILE A 83 8.80 -1.87 22.41
CA ILE A 83 7.58 -1.09 22.64
C ILE A 83 6.43 -2.08 22.89
N GLU A 84 5.92 -2.09 24.12
CA GLU A 84 4.78 -2.91 24.51
C GLU A 84 3.45 -2.19 24.17
N PRO A 85 2.45 -2.91 23.64
CA PRO A 85 1.12 -2.33 23.43
C PRO A 85 0.40 -2.02 24.76
N GLU A 86 -0.48 -1.02 24.75
CA GLU A 86 -1.30 -0.66 25.91
C GLU A 86 -2.50 -1.62 26.08
N GLY A 87 -2.91 -1.88 27.33
CA GLY A 87 -4.14 -2.63 27.65
C GLY A 87 -4.02 -4.15 27.52
N ILE A 88 -2.85 -4.72 27.81
CA ILE A 88 -2.61 -6.16 27.82
C ILE A 88 -2.84 -6.71 29.22
N ASP A 89 -3.62 -7.78 29.31
CA ASP A 89 -3.82 -8.56 30.53
C ASP A 89 -3.13 -9.94 30.41
N GLU A 90 -3.08 -10.69 31.52
CA GLU A 90 -2.58 -12.09 31.59
C GLU A 90 -3.34 -13.08 30.67
N ASN A 91 -4.47 -12.64 30.12
CA ASN A 91 -5.29 -13.39 29.18
C ASN A 91 -4.79 -13.34 27.74
N TRP A 92 -3.75 -12.56 27.48
CA TRP A 92 -3.09 -12.43 26.19
C TRP A 92 -1.78 -13.22 26.17
N LEU A 93 -1.53 -13.90 25.06
CA LEU A 93 -0.32 -14.68 24.80
C LEU A 93 0.48 -13.97 23.70
N ARG A 94 1.79 -13.85 23.89
CA ARG A 94 2.73 -13.38 22.85
C ARG A 94 2.83 -14.44 21.75
N ILE A 95 2.54 -14.06 20.51
CA ILE A 95 2.49 -14.97 19.35
C ILE A 95 3.64 -14.71 18.39
N GLY A 96 4.09 -13.47 18.29
CA GLY A 96 5.18 -13.10 17.40
C GLY A 96 5.66 -11.69 17.68
N GLU A 97 6.57 -11.21 16.84
CA GLU A 97 7.18 -9.89 16.96
C GLU A 97 7.23 -9.23 15.59
N GLU A 98 6.99 -7.93 15.57
CA GLU A 98 7.27 -7.10 14.41
C GLU A 98 8.56 -6.34 14.63
N ILE A 99 9.54 -6.58 13.77
CA ILE A 99 10.84 -5.95 13.83
C ILE A 99 10.90 -4.88 12.74
N THR A 100 11.20 -3.65 13.13
CA THR A 100 11.48 -2.55 12.21
C THR A 100 12.93 -2.11 12.42
N GLU A 101 13.72 -2.14 11.35
CA GLU A 101 15.11 -1.66 11.37
C GLU A 101 15.20 -0.31 10.65
N LEU A 102 15.82 0.67 11.32
CA LEU A 102 16.01 2.02 10.81
C LEU A 102 17.49 2.39 10.91
N LEU A 103 18.07 2.90 9.82
CA LEU A 103 19.42 3.45 9.83
C LEU A 103 19.37 4.87 10.39
N GLU A 104 19.91 5.07 11.58
CA GLU A 104 20.02 6.36 12.24
C GLU A 104 21.48 6.84 12.27
N HIS A 105 21.66 8.15 12.43
CA HIS A 105 22.97 8.80 12.39
C HIS A 105 23.17 9.65 13.65
N LYS A 106 24.31 9.43 14.32
CA LYS A 106 24.88 10.33 15.33
C LYS A 106 26.17 10.91 14.73
N PRO A 107 26.58 12.15 15.07
CA PRO A 107 27.85 12.69 14.59
C PRO A 107 29.00 11.72 14.87
N GLY A 108 29.61 11.16 13.81
CA GLY A 108 30.71 10.19 13.89
C GLY A 108 30.32 8.71 13.86
N GLU A 109 29.03 8.35 13.85
CA GLU A 109 28.59 6.95 13.82
C GLU A 109 27.22 6.78 13.13
N LEU A 110 27.11 5.79 12.25
CA LEU A 110 25.82 5.27 11.79
C LEU A 110 25.47 4.05 12.63
N TYR A 111 24.22 3.94 13.06
CA TYR A 111 23.74 2.80 13.83
C TYR A 111 22.36 2.38 13.35
N VAL A 112 22.01 1.12 13.57
CA VAL A 112 20.68 0.60 13.27
C VAL A 112 19.85 0.62 14.54
N ARG A 113 18.78 1.40 14.55
CA ARG A 113 17.74 1.32 15.58
C ARG A 113 16.78 0.20 15.23
N ARG A 114 16.74 -0.82 16.09
CA ARG A 114 15.88 -2.01 15.94
C ARG A 114 14.71 -1.92 16.90
N ILE A 115 13.54 -1.58 16.36
CA ILE A 115 12.30 -1.46 17.14
C ILE A 115 11.57 -2.80 17.10
N ILE A 116 11.34 -3.39 18.27
CA ILE A 116 10.63 -4.65 18.45
C ILE A 116 9.24 -4.35 19.03
N ARG A 117 8.19 -4.73 18.31
CA ARG A 117 6.79 -4.63 18.76
C ARG A 117 6.20 -6.02 18.92
N PRO A 118 6.08 -6.55 20.15
CA PRO A 118 5.48 -7.86 20.38
C PRO A 118 4.00 -7.89 19.98
N LYS A 119 3.59 -8.95 19.29
CA LYS A 119 2.20 -9.23 18.91
C LYS A 119 1.58 -10.19 19.90
N TYR A 120 0.43 -9.80 20.42
CA TYR A 120 -0.34 -10.60 21.36
C TYR A 120 -1.65 -11.06 20.73
N ALA A 121 -2.14 -12.24 21.11
CA ALA A 121 -3.56 -12.54 20.97
C ALA A 121 -4.15 -13.22 22.20
N LEU A 122 -5.46 -13.10 22.32
CA LEU A 122 -6.23 -13.67 23.41
C LEU A 122 -6.08 -15.21 23.47
N LYS A 123 -6.07 -15.79 24.67
CA LYS A 123 -6.10 -17.26 24.86
C LYS A 123 -7.26 -17.91 24.09
N ARG A 124 -6.99 -19.07 23.48
CA ARG A 124 -7.97 -19.82 22.64
C ARG A 124 -9.30 -20.08 23.37
N THR A 125 -9.24 -20.37 24.68
CA THR A 125 -10.42 -20.60 25.53
C THR A 125 -11.35 -19.38 25.52
N LEU A 126 -10.80 -18.20 25.84
CA LEU A 126 -11.54 -16.94 25.85
C LEU A 126 -11.98 -16.48 24.45
N GLN A 127 -11.23 -16.81 23.39
CA GLN A 127 -11.66 -16.55 22.02
C GLN A 127 -12.93 -17.34 21.66
N GLN A 128 -13.02 -18.58 22.13
CA GLN A 128 -14.17 -19.45 21.86
C GLN A 128 -15.40 -18.95 22.60
N ASP A 129 -15.27 -18.56 23.86
CA ASP A 129 -16.36 -17.95 24.64
C ASP A 129 -16.87 -16.65 24.00
N ARG A 130 -15.98 -15.74 23.59
CA ARG A 130 -16.37 -14.51 22.87
C ARG A 130 -17.08 -14.82 21.56
N ARG A 131 -16.63 -15.83 20.81
CA ARG A 131 -17.27 -16.26 19.55
C ARG A 131 -18.67 -16.84 19.78
N MET A 132 -18.85 -17.65 20.82
CA MET A 132 -20.15 -18.24 21.17
C MET A 132 -21.13 -17.17 21.65
N ASN A 133 -20.70 -16.22 22.48
CA ASN A 133 -21.54 -15.14 22.98
C ASN A 133 -21.99 -14.16 21.87
N ARG A 134 -21.18 -13.99 20.81
CA ARG A 134 -21.57 -13.24 19.59
C ARG A 134 -22.54 -14.00 18.68
N LYS A 135 -22.67 -15.31 18.81
CA LYS A 135 -23.65 -16.11 18.06
C LYS A 135 -25.00 -16.11 18.78
N THR A 136 -25.00 -16.28 20.10
CA THR A 136 -26.22 -16.24 20.93
C THR A 136 -26.93 -14.89 20.84
N SER A 137 -26.19 -13.77 20.86
CA SER A 137 -26.73 -12.42 20.70
C SER A 137 -27.29 -12.12 19.29
N ARG A 138 -26.72 -12.72 18.24
CA ARG A 138 -27.29 -12.64 16.88
C ARG A 138 -28.56 -13.47 16.74
N ILE A 139 -28.60 -14.64 17.37
CA ILE A 139 -29.78 -15.53 17.37
C ILE A 139 -30.92 -14.93 18.19
N SER A 140 -30.65 -14.25 19.31
CA SER A 140 -31.68 -13.56 20.10
C SER A 140 -32.29 -12.35 19.36
N GLY A 141 -31.48 -11.60 18.60
CA GLY A 141 -31.97 -10.55 17.71
C GLY A 141 -32.92 -11.09 16.64
N LEU A 142 -32.57 -12.20 15.98
CA LEU A 142 -33.42 -12.86 14.98
C LEU A 142 -34.74 -13.40 15.54
N ARG A 143 -34.77 -13.86 16.80
CA ARG A 143 -36.00 -14.28 17.49
C ARG A 143 -36.95 -13.12 17.80
N HIS A 144 -36.41 -11.93 18.09
CA HIS A 144 -37.21 -10.72 18.29
C HIS A 144 -37.88 -10.24 16.99
N TYR A 145 -37.18 -10.33 15.85
CA TYR A 145 -37.75 -9.98 14.54
C TYR A 145 -38.83 -10.95 14.04
N PHE A 146 -38.78 -12.23 14.43
CA PHE A 146 -39.81 -13.20 14.05
C PHE A 146 -41.09 -13.06 14.89
N ASN A 147 -40.99 -12.79 16.20
CA ASN A 147 -42.18 -12.63 17.06
C ASN A 147 -43.00 -11.36 16.76
N LEU A 148 -42.36 -10.26 16.32
CA LEU A 148 -43.06 -9.04 15.91
C LEU A 148 -43.81 -9.17 14.57
N LYS A 149 -43.48 -10.17 13.74
CA LYS A 149 -44.08 -10.36 12.42
C LYS A 149 -45.29 -11.30 12.43
N ILE A 150 -45.47 -12.07 13.50
CA ILE A 150 -46.59 -13.02 13.67
C ILE A 150 -47.84 -12.34 14.27
N HIS A 151 -47.69 -11.21 14.98
CA HIS A 151 -48.81 -10.48 15.62
C HIS A 151 -49.40 -9.35 14.74
N ARG A 152 -49.12 -9.35 13.43
CA ARG A 152 -49.57 -8.31 12.48
C ARG A 152 -50.27 -8.90 11.26
N LEU A 153 -51.09 -9.92 11.47
CA LEU A 153 -52.10 -10.45 10.55
C LEU A 153 -53.43 -10.57 11.28
#